data_AF-A0A3C0AT28-F1
#
_entry.id   AF-A0A3C0AT28-F1
#
_cell.length_a   1.000
_cell.length_b   1.000
_cell.length_c   1.000
_cell.angle_alpha   90.00
_cell.angle_beta   90.00
_cell.angle_gamma   90.00
#
_symmetry.space_group_name_H-M   'P 1'
#
loop_
_entity.id
_entity.type
_entity.pdbx_description
1 polymer ?
#
loop_
_entity_poly.entity_id
_entity_poly.type
_entity_poly.pdbx_seq_one_letter_code
_entity_poly.pdbx_strand_id
1 'polypeptide(L)'
;LFYQSLVVSAEPKAVAGWGESRLLDEPITEGVFWVQCQFEPSKDGSSGAFFDLRGKKSNEVIARIAAEPFQRKGSDEKQIRWHSVYTQPDWRLFTFTPFESRAYTLTMRVDLDRKSYACWVDQQTLGEDLPLTSSAAVSQIYLGNADTPDDAAEGGQLVISKTAPKGFEFPRLLPKTEDDLIFRFAAVGDPQLGFGGFDADKARFALAVDQINRAGAELTLMLGDMVHIKTDLKAYEAMLELVKGFDAPYHYVRGNHE
;
A
#
# COMPACT_ATOMS: atom_id res chain seq x y z
N LEU A 1 10.69 4.74 -27.76
CA LEU A 1 10.55 3.86 -26.58
C LEU A 1 9.20 3.18 -26.69
N PHE A 2 9.19 1.89 -26.98
CA PHE A 2 7.96 1.14 -27.25
C PHE A 2 7.09 1.08 -25.99
N TYR A 3 5.87 1.63 -26.06
CA TYR A 3 4.82 1.36 -25.10
C TYR A 3 4.40 -0.10 -25.28
N GLN A 4 5.02 -1.03 -24.55
CA GLN A 4 4.43 -2.35 -24.36
C GLN A 4 3.42 -2.24 -23.22
N SER A 5 2.20 -1.84 -23.56
CA SER A 5 1.03 -2.24 -22.78
C SER A 5 0.96 -3.77 -22.88
N LEU A 6 1.27 -4.46 -21.79
CA LEU A 6 1.01 -5.89 -21.68
C LEU A 6 -0.50 -5.99 -21.46
N VAL A 7 -1.26 -5.89 -22.55
CA VAL A 7 -2.71 -6.13 -22.52
C VAL A 7 -2.87 -7.62 -22.30
N VAL A 8 -2.92 -8.02 -21.03
CA VAL A 8 -3.31 -9.38 -20.67
C VAL A 8 -4.82 -9.44 -20.93
N SER A 9 -5.20 -9.96 -22.10
CA SER A 9 -6.61 -10.27 -22.39
C SER A 9 -6.98 -11.56 -21.67
N ALA A 10 -7.09 -11.49 -20.36
CA ALA A 10 -7.69 -12.56 -19.58
C ALA A 10 -9.21 -12.42 -19.68
N GLU A 11 -9.89 -13.41 -20.28
CA GLU A 11 -11.36 -13.42 -20.24
C GLU A 11 -11.83 -13.42 -18.77
N PRO A 12 -12.77 -12.53 -18.39
CA PRO A 12 -13.30 -12.51 -17.04
C PRO A 12 -13.98 -13.84 -16.73
N LYS A 13 -13.57 -14.48 -15.63
CA LYS A 13 -14.31 -15.61 -15.08
C LYS A 13 -15.10 -15.11 -13.88
N ALA A 14 -16.42 -15.08 -14.02
CA ALA A 14 -17.32 -14.81 -12.90
C ALA A 14 -17.04 -15.82 -11.77
N VAL A 15 -16.82 -15.30 -10.56
CA VAL A 15 -16.75 -16.11 -9.35
C VAL A 15 -18.15 -16.07 -8.77
N ALA A 16 -18.92 -17.15 -8.95
CA ALA A 16 -20.34 -17.28 -8.64
C ALA A 16 -20.82 -16.35 -7.52
N GLY A 17 -21.26 -15.16 -7.93
CA GLY A 17 -21.82 -14.15 -7.06
C GLY A 17 -20.86 -13.21 -6.29
N TRP A 18 -19.63 -13.62 -6.04
CA TRP A 18 -18.71 -12.86 -5.19
C TRP A 18 -17.92 -11.77 -5.92
N GLY A 19 -17.85 -11.84 -7.25
CA GLY A 19 -17.08 -10.89 -8.06
C GLY A 19 -16.52 -11.50 -9.35
N GLU A 20 -15.46 -10.87 -9.86
CA GLU A 20 -14.71 -11.27 -11.05
C GLU A 20 -13.29 -11.71 -10.71
N SER A 21 -12.85 -12.81 -11.33
CA SER A 21 -11.45 -13.20 -11.33
C SER A 21 -10.90 -13.23 -12.76
N ARG A 22 -9.69 -12.69 -12.92
CA ARG A 22 -8.95 -12.72 -14.18
C ARG A 22 -7.62 -13.42 -13.95
N LEU A 23 -7.45 -14.57 -14.60
CA LEU A 23 -6.21 -15.34 -14.57
C LEU A 23 -5.23 -14.73 -15.57
N LEU A 24 -3.99 -14.49 -15.16
CA LEU A 24 -2.96 -14.06 -16.10
C LEU A 24 -2.48 -15.27 -16.91
N ASP A 25 -2.25 -15.09 -18.21
CA ASP A 25 -1.71 -16.14 -19.09
C ASP A 25 -0.35 -16.63 -18.59
N GLU A 26 0.47 -15.69 -18.11
CA GLU A 26 1.75 -15.95 -17.47
C GLU A 26 1.82 -15.21 -16.11
N PRO A 27 2.24 -15.89 -15.02
CA PRO A 27 2.46 -15.23 -13.75
C PRO A 27 3.56 -14.17 -13.82
N ILE A 28 3.36 -13.03 -13.16
CA ILE A 28 4.39 -12.00 -13.00
C ILE A 28 5.20 -12.34 -11.74
N THR A 29 6.49 -12.60 -11.92
CA THR A 29 7.38 -13.09 -10.86
C THR A 29 8.35 -12.04 -10.32
N GLU A 30 8.62 -10.99 -11.09
CA GLU A 30 9.66 -9.99 -10.80
C GLU A 30 9.35 -8.64 -11.43
N GLY A 31 10.10 -7.62 -11.03
CA GLY A 31 10.04 -6.29 -11.60
C GLY A 31 8.92 -5.41 -11.05
N VAL A 32 8.77 -4.26 -11.71
CA VAL A 32 7.76 -3.24 -11.40
C VAL A 32 6.65 -3.28 -12.46
N PHE A 33 5.41 -3.30 -12.01
CA PHE A 33 4.25 -3.20 -12.89
C PHE A 33 3.12 -2.39 -12.25
N TRP A 34 2.17 -2.03 -13.09
CA TRP A 34 1.01 -1.21 -12.76
C TRP A 34 -0.25 -1.96 -13.11
N VAL A 35 -1.26 -1.82 -12.24
CA VAL A 35 -2.59 -2.33 -12.48
C VAL A 35 -3.59 -1.21 -12.23
N GLN A 36 -4.46 -0.95 -13.20
CA GLN A 36 -5.54 0.03 -13.06
C GLN A 36 -6.86 -0.63 -13.43
N CYS A 37 -7.91 -0.38 -12.64
CA CYS A 37 -9.25 -0.89 -12.88
C CYS A 37 -10.27 0.22 -12.62
N GLN A 38 -11.33 0.27 -13.42
CA GLN A 38 -12.57 0.94 -13.03
C GLN A 38 -13.37 -0.02 -12.15
N PHE A 39 -13.78 0.44 -10.98
CA PHE A 39 -14.48 -0.35 -9.98
C PHE A 39 -15.80 0.34 -9.62
N GLU A 40 -16.91 -0.37 -9.77
CA GLU A 40 -18.22 0.09 -9.30
C GLU A 40 -18.64 -0.72 -8.07
N PRO A 41 -18.84 -0.07 -6.90
CA PRO A 41 -19.32 -0.75 -5.70
C PRO A 41 -20.76 -1.26 -5.87
N SER A 42 -21.19 -2.15 -4.97
CA SER A 42 -22.58 -2.62 -4.90
C SER A 42 -23.56 -1.45 -4.81
N LYS A 43 -24.76 -1.61 -5.38
CA LYS A 43 -25.72 -0.50 -5.49
C LYS A 43 -26.31 -0.09 -4.15
N ASP A 44 -26.34 -1.02 -3.20
CA ASP A 44 -26.88 -0.79 -1.86
C ASP A 44 -25.86 -0.14 -0.89
N GLY A 45 -24.58 -0.18 -1.25
CA GLY A 45 -23.47 0.29 -0.42
C GLY A 45 -23.41 -0.39 0.94
N SER A 46 -23.90 -1.62 1.04
CA SER A 46 -23.98 -2.35 2.31
C SER A 46 -22.84 -3.33 2.52
N SER A 47 -22.15 -3.71 1.44
CA SER A 47 -21.02 -4.64 1.45
C SER A 47 -19.68 -3.92 1.28
N GLY A 48 -18.66 -4.50 1.91
CA GLY A 48 -17.27 -4.17 1.58
C GLY A 48 -16.88 -4.68 0.20
N ALA A 49 -15.75 -4.23 -0.32
CA ALA A 49 -15.21 -4.68 -1.59
C ALA A 49 -13.68 -4.78 -1.55
N PHE A 50 -13.14 -5.59 -2.46
CA PHE A 50 -11.72 -5.87 -2.56
C PHE A 50 -11.27 -5.85 -4.01
N PHE A 51 -10.13 -5.22 -4.24
CA PHE A 51 -9.32 -5.36 -5.44
C PHE A 51 -7.99 -5.98 -5.05
N ASP A 52 -7.80 -7.24 -5.40
CA ASP A 52 -6.66 -8.05 -4.99
C ASP A 52 -5.78 -8.45 -6.17
N LEU A 53 -4.48 -8.42 -5.92
CA LEU A 53 -3.52 -9.21 -6.68
C LEU A 53 -3.24 -10.49 -5.91
N ARG A 54 -3.37 -11.64 -6.57
CA ARG A 54 -3.28 -12.95 -5.93
C ARG A 54 -2.30 -13.89 -6.62
N GLY A 55 -1.78 -14.82 -5.83
CA GLY A 55 -1.02 -15.97 -6.28
C GLY A 55 -1.90 -17.02 -6.95
N LYS A 56 -1.33 -18.21 -7.15
CA LYS A 56 -2.07 -19.34 -7.75
C LYS A 56 -3.18 -19.84 -6.84
N LYS A 57 -2.97 -19.76 -5.52
CA LYS A 57 -3.99 -20.10 -4.52
C LYS A 57 -4.80 -18.86 -4.16
N SER A 58 -6.10 -19.02 -3.98
CA SER A 58 -7.02 -17.91 -3.71
C SER A 58 -6.73 -17.16 -2.40
N ASN A 59 -6.07 -17.80 -1.44
CA ASN A 59 -5.68 -17.19 -0.17
C ASN A 59 -4.29 -16.51 -0.21
N GLU A 60 -3.53 -16.63 -1.31
CA GLU A 60 -2.26 -15.94 -1.51
C GLU A 60 -2.51 -14.51 -1.99
N VAL A 61 -3.08 -13.66 -1.13
CA VAL A 61 -3.19 -12.22 -1.41
C VAL A 61 -1.78 -11.62 -1.35
N ILE A 62 -1.41 -10.85 -2.38
CA ILE A 62 -0.09 -10.21 -2.54
C ILE A 62 -0.19 -8.71 -2.25
N ALA A 63 -1.21 -8.06 -2.82
CA ALA A 63 -1.55 -6.66 -2.60
C ALA A 63 -3.08 -6.49 -2.64
N ARG A 64 -3.61 -5.52 -1.90
CA ARG A 64 -5.06 -5.29 -1.77
C ARG A 64 -5.38 -3.82 -1.61
N ILE A 65 -6.37 -3.36 -2.36
CA ILE A 65 -7.20 -2.20 -2.00
C ILE A 65 -8.52 -2.76 -1.47
N ALA A 66 -8.94 -2.28 -0.30
CA ALA A 66 -10.23 -2.64 0.28
C ALA A 66 -11.10 -1.38 0.42
N ALA A 67 -12.39 -1.56 0.24
CA ALA A 67 -13.43 -0.56 0.40
C ALA A 67 -14.44 -1.07 1.43
N GLU A 68 -14.88 -0.22 2.35
CA GLU A 68 -15.87 -0.58 3.35
C GLU A 68 -16.91 0.55 3.45
N PRO A 69 -18.21 0.23 3.56
CA PRO A 69 -19.22 1.22 3.90
C PRO A 69 -18.88 1.90 5.22
N PHE A 70 -19.01 3.21 5.26
CA PHE A 70 -18.77 4.00 6.46
C PHE A 70 -19.83 5.08 6.61
N GLN A 71 -20.31 5.23 7.84
CA GLN A 71 -21.20 6.31 8.22
C GLN A 71 -20.70 6.90 9.53
N ARG A 72 -20.43 8.20 9.53
CA ARG A 72 -20.04 8.90 10.76
C ARG A 72 -21.22 8.91 11.72
N LYS A 73 -20.96 8.60 12.99
CA LYS A 73 -21.98 8.66 14.05
C LYS A 73 -22.64 10.05 14.09
N GLY A 74 -23.97 10.07 13.96
CA GLY A 74 -24.76 11.30 13.97
C GLY A 74 -24.84 12.03 12.62
N SER A 75 -24.36 11.42 11.53
CA SER A 75 -24.55 11.91 10.16
C SER A 75 -25.38 10.90 9.35
N ASP A 76 -26.20 11.39 8.43
CA ASP A 76 -26.88 10.56 7.42
C ASP A 76 -26.03 10.36 6.16
N GLU A 77 -24.86 10.99 6.08
CA GLU A 77 -23.94 10.85 4.95
C GLU A 77 -23.27 9.47 4.94
N LYS A 78 -23.54 8.72 3.88
CA LYS A 78 -22.84 7.48 3.56
C LYS A 78 -21.55 7.78 2.81
N GLN A 79 -20.48 7.13 3.24
CA GLN A 79 -19.15 7.23 2.65
C GLN A 79 -18.61 5.83 2.35
N ILE A 80 -17.61 5.78 1.49
CA ILE A 80 -16.76 4.61 1.35
C ILE A 80 -15.44 4.93 2.05
N ARG A 81 -15.02 4.02 2.92
CA ARG A 81 -13.73 4.05 3.58
C ARG A 81 -12.79 3.08 2.87
N TRP A 82 -11.81 3.65 2.19
CA TRP A 82 -10.77 2.94 1.47
C TRP A 82 -9.56 2.73 2.36
N HIS A 83 -8.94 1.55 2.25
CA HIS A 83 -7.67 1.26 2.91
C HIS A 83 -6.87 0.23 2.12
N SER A 84 -5.64 0.02 2.57
CA SER A 84 -4.73 -1.01 2.11
C SER A 84 -3.97 -1.56 3.32
N VAL A 85 -3.14 -2.59 3.14
CA VAL A 85 -2.46 -3.31 4.25
C VAL A 85 -3.41 -4.16 5.12
N TYR A 86 -4.05 -5.15 4.50
CA TYR A 86 -5.02 -6.00 5.20
C TYR A 86 -4.43 -6.81 6.36
N THR A 87 -3.21 -7.36 6.22
CA THR A 87 -2.57 -8.21 7.23
C THR A 87 -1.99 -7.44 8.42
N GLN A 88 -1.89 -6.12 8.33
CA GLN A 88 -1.42 -5.27 9.41
C GLN A 88 -2.46 -4.17 9.65
N PRO A 89 -3.60 -4.49 10.30
CA PRO A 89 -4.72 -3.57 10.44
C PRO A 89 -4.33 -2.23 11.10
N ASP A 90 -3.35 -2.24 11.99
CA ASP A 90 -2.85 -1.05 12.67
C ASP A 90 -2.06 -0.09 11.76
N TRP A 91 -1.74 -0.51 10.52
CA TRP A 91 -1.11 0.31 9.47
C TRP A 91 -2.10 0.98 8.53
N ARG A 92 -3.39 0.69 8.66
CA ARG A 92 -4.40 1.20 7.72
C ARG A 92 -4.55 2.70 7.89
N LEU A 93 -4.18 3.44 6.86
CA LEU A 93 -4.66 4.80 6.65
C LEU A 93 -5.98 4.72 5.90
N PHE A 94 -6.97 5.47 6.40
CA PHE A 94 -8.30 5.49 5.84
C PHE A 94 -8.49 6.74 4.98
N THR A 95 -8.83 6.54 3.72
CA THR A 95 -9.28 7.60 2.81
C THR A 95 -10.78 7.48 2.63
N PHE A 96 -11.50 8.60 2.71
CA PHE A 96 -12.96 8.63 2.65
C PHE A 96 -13.41 9.29 1.36
N THR A 97 -14.31 8.63 0.63
CA THR A 97 -15.02 9.24 -0.50
C THR A 97 -16.52 9.23 -0.23
N PRO A 98 -17.30 10.15 -0.82
CA PRO A 98 -18.76 10.03 -0.83
C PRO A 98 -19.18 8.66 -1.40
N PHE A 99 -20.26 8.08 -0.89
CA PHE A 99 -20.88 6.92 -1.53
C PHE A 99 -21.69 7.41 -2.74
N GLU A 100 -21.12 7.28 -3.93
CA GLU A 100 -21.75 7.60 -5.20
C GLU A 100 -21.85 6.35 -6.08
N SER A 101 -22.97 6.20 -6.79
CA SER A 101 -23.16 5.17 -7.82
C SER A 101 -22.40 5.56 -9.09
N ARG A 102 -21.07 5.49 -9.02
CA ARG A 102 -20.15 5.74 -10.12
C ARG A 102 -18.97 4.78 -10.06
N ALA A 103 -18.26 4.68 -11.18
CA ALA A 103 -16.96 4.03 -11.22
C ALA A 103 -15.90 4.85 -10.45
N TYR A 104 -15.09 4.14 -9.68
CA TYR A 104 -13.86 4.61 -9.05
C TYR A 104 -12.67 4.07 -9.82
N THR A 105 -11.65 4.90 -10.00
CA THR A 105 -10.39 4.46 -10.62
C THR A 105 -9.46 3.94 -9.55
N LEU A 106 -9.31 2.63 -9.46
CA LEU A 106 -8.34 1.98 -8.57
C LEU A 106 -7.03 1.77 -9.30
N THR A 107 -5.92 2.21 -8.72
CA THR A 107 -4.59 2.05 -9.31
C THR A 107 -3.64 1.45 -8.28
N MET A 108 -2.83 0.48 -8.70
CA MET A 108 -1.71 -0.06 -7.94
C MET A 108 -0.43 0.04 -8.76
N ARG A 109 0.68 0.39 -8.10
CA ARG A 109 2.04 0.14 -8.57
C ARG A 109 2.64 -0.94 -7.69
N VAL A 110 3.05 -2.05 -8.26
CA VAL A 110 3.65 -3.17 -7.52
C VAL A 110 5.11 -3.31 -7.91
N ASP A 111 5.95 -3.47 -6.91
CA ASP A 111 7.39 -3.64 -7.02
C ASP A 111 7.76 -4.98 -6.36
N LEU A 112 7.79 -6.05 -7.16
CA LEU A 112 8.04 -7.41 -6.66
C LEU A 112 9.47 -7.57 -6.16
N ASP A 113 10.41 -6.86 -6.78
CA ASP A 113 11.82 -6.89 -6.40
C ASP A 113 12.04 -6.29 -5.01
N ARG A 114 11.36 -5.17 -4.72
CA ARG A 114 11.39 -4.52 -3.40
C ARG A 114 10.35 -5.02 -2.43
N LYS A 115 9.49 -5.95 -2.85
CA LYS A 115 8.38 -6.50 -2.06
C LYS A 115 7.48 -5.40 -1.48
N SER A 116 7.17 -4.41 -2.29
CA SER A 116 6.29 -3.29 -1.92
C SER A 116 5.24 -3.00 -2.98
N TYR A 117 4.20 -2.26 -2.59
CA TYR A 117 3.23 -1.69 -3.51
C TYR A 117 2.74 -0.32 -3.02
N ALA A 118 2.31 0.47 -3.99
CA ALA A 118 1.62 1.72 -3.80
C ALA A 118 0.22 1.63 -4.41
N CYS A 119 -0.72 2.40 -3.89
CA CYS A 119 -2.11 2.32 -4.31
C CYS A 119 -2.87 3.62 -4.15
N TRP A 120 -3.86 3.80 -5.03
CA TRP A 120 -4.65 5.02 -5.15
C TRP A 120 -6.10 4.70 -5.51
N VAL A 121 -7.00 5.57 -5.05
CA VAL A 121 -8.40 5.67 -5.50
C VAL A 121 -8.63 7.06 -6.06
N ASP A 122 -9.05 7.17 -7.33
CA ASP A 122 -9.24 8.45 -8.03
C ASP A 122 -8.05 9.41 -7.86
N GLN A 123 -6.83 8.87 -7.99
CA GLN A 123 -5.54 9.56 -7.76
C GLN A 123 -5.25 10.00 -6.32
N GLN A 124 -6.17 9.79 -5.37
CA GLN A 124 -5.89 9.98 -3.95
C GLN A 124 -5.05 8.82 -3.41
N THR A 125 -3.92 9.13 -2.78
CA THR A 125 -3.02 8.14 -2.20
C THR A 125 -3.70 7.37 -1.07
N LEU A 126 -3.69 6.03 -1.16
CA LEU A 126 -4.04 5.11 -0.08
C LEU A 126 -2.80 4.62 0.69
N GLY A 127 -1.68 4.51 0.00
CA GLY A 127 -0.37 4.20 0.58
C GLY A 127 0.69 4.03 -0.52
N GLU A 128 1.96 4.32 -0.22
CA GLU A 128 2.98 4.53 -1.27
C GLU A 128 4.18 3.57 -1.21
N ASP A 129 4.41 2.89 -0.09
CA ASP A 129 5.43 1.83 0.03
C ASP A 129 4.93 0.74 0.99
N LEU A 130 3.73 0.24 0.74
CA LEU A 130 3.11 -0.78 1.56
C LEU A 130 3.80 -2.13 1.33
N PRO A 131 4.06 -2.95 2.38
CA PRO A 131 4.68 -4.26 2.19
C PRO A 131 3.73 -5.22 1.48
N LEU A 132 4.26 -6.05 0.58
CA LEU A 132 3.49 -7.17 0.03
C LEU A 132 3.15 -8.17 1.13
N THR A 133 1.96 -8.77 1.05
CA THR A 133 1.49 -9.75 2.03
C THR A 133 1.91 -11.18 1.71
N SER A 134 2.42 -11.39 0.49
CA SER A 134 2.94 -12.67 0.00
C SER A 134 4.07 -12.44 -1.00
N SER A 135 4.99 -13.39 -1.10
CA SER A 135 6.06 -13.43 -2.11
C SER A 135 5.71 -14.32 -3.32
N ALA A 136 4.47 -14.81 -3.40
CA ALA A 136 4.00 -15.58 -4.53
C ALA A 136 4.02 -14.76 -5.83
N ALA A 137 4.16 -15.44 -6.97
CA ALA A 137 4.01 -14.83 -8.28
C ALA A 137 2.57 -14.37 -8.49
N VAL A 138 2.37 -13.16 -9.00
CA VAL A 138 1.04 -12.62 -9.30
C VAL A 138 0.48 -13.39 -10.48
N SER A 139 -0.56 -14.19 -10.22
CA SER A 139 -1.16 -15.08 -11.21
C SER A 139 -2.62 -14.73 -11.49
N GLN A 140 -3.24 -13.96 -10.61
CA GLN A 140 -4.67 -13.64 -10.69
C GLN A 140 -4.93 -12.22 -10.20
N ILE A 141 -5.95 -11.61 -10.79
CA ILE A 141 -6.54 -10.36 -10.33
C ILE A 141 -7.97 -10.67 -9.92
N TYR A 142 -8.33 -10.26 -8.71
CA TYR A 142 -9.65 -10.52 -8.15
C TYR A 142 -10.32 -9.21 -7.75
N LEU A 143 -11.52 -8.99 -8.24
CA LEU A 143 -12.41 -7.91 -7.86
C LEU A 143 -13.62 -8.58 -7.21
N GLY A 144 -14.01 -8.19 -6.01
CA GLY A 144 -15.18 -8.80 -5.40
C GLY A 144 -15.69 -8.11 -4.16
N ASN A 145 -16.88 -8.51 -3.74
CA ASN A 145 -17.56 -7.97 -2.56
C ASN A 145 -17.38 -8.87 -1.33
N ALA A 146 -17.46 -8.23 -0.17
CA ALA A 146 -17.65 -8.89 1.11
C ALA A 146 -19.14 -9.25 1.26
N ASP A 147 -19.41 -10.41 1.83
CA ASP A 147 -20.69 -10.79 2.44
C ASP A 147 -21.94 -10.98 1.55
N THR A 148 -22.03 -10.43 0.33
CA THR A 148 -23.20 -10.63 -0.57
C THR A 148 -22.83 -11.18 -1.94
N PRO A 149 -23.16 -12.46 -2.24
CA PRO A 149 -22.94 -13.05 -3.55
C PRO A 149 -23.96 -12.64 -4.63
N ASP A 150 -24.97 -11.83 -4.35
CA ASP A 150 -26.00 -11.52 -5.38
C ASP A 150 -25.91 -10.08 -5.93
N ASP A 151 -24.92 -9.29 -5.49
CA ASP A 151 -24.65 -7.93 -5.98
C ASP A 151 -23.13 -7.75 -6.11
N ALA A 152 -22.56 -8.32 -7.16
CA ALA A 152 -21.11 -8.33 -7.38
C ALA A 152 -20.57 -6.94 -7.73
N ALA A 153 -19.37 -6.61 -7.24
CA ALA A 153 -18.65 -5.45 -7.75
C ALA A 153 -18.33 -5.66 -9.23
N GLU A 154 -18.60 -4.65 -10.04
CA GLU A 154 -18.31 -4.70 -11.46
C GLU A 154 -16.94 -4.08 -11.74
N GLY A 155 -16.13 -4.85 -12.48
CA GLY A 155 -14.82 -4.44 -12.95
C GLY A 155 -14.88 -4.01 -14.41
N GLY A 156 -14.67 -2.72 -14.67
CA GLY A 156 -14.61 -2.20 -16.04
C GLY A 156 -13.26 -2.46 -16.73
N GLN A 157 -12.72 -1.39 -17.33
CA GLN A 157 -11.44 -1.40 -18.04
C GLN A 157 -10.28 -1.73 -17.09
N LEU A 158 -9.81 -2.98 -17.11
CA LEU A 158 -8.58 -3.42 -16.45
C LEU A 158 -7.39 -3.23 -17.38
N VAL A 159 -6.34 -2.58 -16.87
CA VAL A 159 -5.08 -2.38 -17.58
C VAL A 159 -3.94 -2.85 -16.71
N ILE A 160 -3.10 -3.74 -17.24
CA ILE A 160 -1.81 -4.11 -16.66
C ILE A 160 -0.73 -3.53 -17.56
N SER A 161 0.31 -2.94 -16.99
CA SER A 161 1.40 -2.39 -17.79
C SER A 161 2.69 -2.25 -17.01
N LYS A 162 3.82 -2.12 -17.71
CA LYS A 162 5.13 -1.87 -17.09
C LYS A 162 5.37 -0.39 -16.76
N THR A 163 4.45 0.49 -17.17
CA THR A 163 4.56 1.95 -17.03
C THR A 163 3.34 2.50 -16.33
N ALA A 164 3.43 3.71 -15.76
CA ALA A 164 2.27 4.35 -15.17
C ALA A 164 1.11 4.48 -16.19
N PRO A 165 -0.17 4.38 -15.75
CA PRO A 165 -1.31 4.65 -16.61
C PRO A 165 -1.24 6.03 -17.24
N LYS A 166 -1.81 6.19 -18.43
CA LYS A 166 -1.80 7.48 -19.14
C LYS A 166 -2.51 8.55 -18.31
N GLY A 167 -1.85 9.70 -18.13
CA GLY A 167 -2.40 10.81 -17.34
C GLY A 167 -2.32 10.60 -15.82
N PHE A 168 -1.72 9.49 -15.36
CA PHE A 168 -1.41 9.30 -13.95
C PHE A 168 -0.14 10.07 -13.60
N GLU A 169 -0.27 11.05 -12.72
CA GLU A 169 0.87 11.73 -12.13
C GLU A 169 1.24 11.01 -10.84
N PHE A 170 2.45 10.45 -10.78
CA PHE A 170 2.93 9.84 -9.54
C PHE A 170 3.02 10.94 -8.47
N PRO A 171 2.30 10.82 -7.34
CA PRO A 171 2.55 11.69 -6.22
C PRO A 171 4.01 11.50 -5.84
N ARG A 172 4.79 12.57 -5.95
CA ARG A 172 6.21 12.50 -5.62
C ARG A 172 6.31 12.36 -4.12
N LEU A 173 6.63 11.14 -3.69
CA LEU A 173 6.97 10.76 -2.32
C LEU A 173 7.97 11.72 -1.66
N LEU A 174 8.85 12.30 -2.47
CA LEU A 174 9.93 13.15 -2.01
C LEU A 174 9.94 14.45 -2.81
N PRO A 175 10.13 15.61 -2.15
CA PRO A 175 10.34 16.86 -2.86
C PRO A 175 11.51 16.67 -3.84
N LYS A 176 11.34 17.24 -5.05
CA LYS A 176 12.47 17.32 -5.99
C LYS A 176 13.67 17.86 -5.23
N THR A 177 14.83 17.28 -5.44
CA THR A 177 16.07 18.01 -5.23
C THR A 177 15.93 19.28 -6.06
N GLU A 178 15.70 20.41 -5.38
CA GLU A 178 15.85 21.70 -6.02
C GLU A 178 17.36 21.85 -6.27
N ASP A 179 17.73 22.27 -7.47
CA ASP A 179 19.13 22.30 -7.94
C ASP A 179 20.02 23.20 -7.04
N ASP A 180 19.43 24.00 -6.15
CA ASP A 180 20.08 24.93 -5.23
C ASP A 180 20.03 24.53 -3.74
N LEU A 181 19.45 23.38 -3.36
CA LEU A 181 19.43 22.93 -1.96
C LEU A 181 20.74 22.22 -1.60
N ILE A 182 21.55 22.91 -0.80
CA ILE A 182 22.95 22.55 -0.45
C ILE A 182 23.03 21.36 0.52
N PHE A 183 21.94 20.99 1.21
CA PHE A 183 21.95 19.93 2.22
C PHE A 183 20.55 19.37 2.47
N ARG A 184 20.44 18.03 2.49
CA ARG A 184 19.20 17.32 2.85
C ARG A 184 19.42 16.48 4.09
N PHE A 185 18.50 16.58 5.05
CA PHE A 185 18.49 15.70 6.22
C PHE A 185 17.12 15.09 6.44
N ALA A 186 17.08 13.97 7.13
CA ALA A 186 15.87 13.36 7.63
C ALA A 186 15.74 13.59 9.14
N ALA A 187 14.52 13.80 9.61
CA ALA A 187 14.18 13.84 11.03
C ALA A 187 13.15 12.75 11.31
N VAL A 188 13.48 11.83 12.21
CA VAL A 188 12.64 10.69 12.60
C VAL A 188 12.29 10.85 14.07
N GLY A 189 11.01 11.06 14.38
CA GLY A 189 10.50 11.17 15.74
C GLY A 189 9.78 9.91 16.18
N ASP A 190 9.89 9.61 17.47
CA ASP A 190 9.09 8.62 18.19
C ASP A 190 8.93 7.25 17.49
N PRO A 191 10.01 6.56 17.07
CA PRO A 191 9.89 5.21 16.51
C PRO A 191 9.16 4.22 17.44
N GLN A 192 9.29 4.43 18.75
CA GLN A 192 8.67 3.70 19.86
C GLN A 192 8.55 2.20 19.62
N LEU A 193 9.68 1.56 19.28
CA LEU A 193 9.72 0.15 18.94
C LEU A 193 9.10 -0.70 20.06
N GLY A 194 8.02 -1.41 19.75
CA GLY A 194 7.25 -2.23 20.69
C GLY A 194 5.91 -1.63 21.13
N PHE A 195 5.59 -0.38 20.79
CA PHE A 195 4.32 0.27 21.13
C PHE A 195 3.14 -0.28 20.32
N GLY A 196 3.28 -0.34 18.99
CA GLY A 196 2.28 -0.90 18.07
C GLY A 196 2.40 -2.42 17.89
N GLY A 197 3.40 -3.02 18.52
CA GLY A 197 3.77 -4.42 18.38
C GLY A 197 5.14 -4.55 17.73
N PHE A 198 6.02 -5.32 18.39
CA PHE A 198 7.45 -5.37 18.06
C PHE A 198 7.77 -5.60 16.57
N ASP A 199 7.16 -6.62 15.94
CA ASP A 199 7.46 -6.95 14.54
C ASP A 199 6.91 -5.92 13.56
N ALA A 200 5.75 -5.33 13.87
CA ALA A 200 5.14 -4.27 13.08
C ALA A 200 6.00 -3.01 13.13
N ASP A 201 6.37 -2.53 14.32
CA ASP A 201 7.18 -1.32 14.49
C ASP A 201 8.56 -1.50 13.83
N LYS A 202 9.16 -2.69 13.97
CA LYS A 202 10.42 -3.04 13.31
C LYS A 202 10.32 -2.95 11.79
N ALA A 203 9.26 -3.48 11.20
CA ALA A 203 9.04 -3.42 9.76
C ALA A 203 8.80 -1.98 9.27
N ARG A 204 8.06 -1.15 10.02
CA ARG A 204 7.85 0.28 9.70
C ARG A 204 9.15 1.05 9.72
N PHE A 205 9.96 0.84 10.77
CA PHE A 205 11.20 1.56 10.90
C PHE A 205 12.22 1.14 9.82
N ALA A 206 12.29 -0.16 9.49
CA ALA A 206 13.11 -0.63 8.35
C ALA A 206 12.69 0.03 7.02
N LEU A 207 11.38 0.19 6.80
CA LEU A 207 10.87 0.91 5.63
C LEU A 207 11.27 2.39 5.65
N ALA A 208 11.17 3.06 6.80
CA ALA A 208 11.58 4.46 6.94
C ALA A 208 13.07 4.64 6.62
N VAL A 209 13.94 3.72 7.07
CA VAL A 209 15.38 3.72 6.74
C VAL A 209 15.60 3.67 5.23
N ASP A 210 14.95 2.73 4.53
CA ASP A 210 15.04 2.64 3.06
C ASP A 210 14.55 3.93 2.37
N GLN A 211 13.44 4.50 2.82
CA GLN A 211 12.89 5.74 2.29
C GLN A 211 13.84 6.93 2.46
N ILE A 212 14.48 7.03 3.63
CA ILE A 212 15.44 8.09 3.94
C ILE A 212 16.70 7.97 3.07
N ASN A 213 17.23 6.76 2.89
CA ASN A 213 18.37 6.53 2.01
C ASN A 213 18.04 6.91 0.55
N ARG A 214 16.87 6.48 0.05
CA ARG A 214 16.39 6.86 -1.28
C ARG A 214 16.15 8.35 -1.45
N ALA A 215 15.81 9.04 -0.36
CA ALA A 215 15.69 10.48 -0.36
C ALA A 215 17.03 11.19 -0.52
N GLY A 216 18.18 10.49 -0.42
CA GLY A 216 19.48 11.12 -0.47
C GLY A 216 19.67 12.08 0.71
N ALA A 217 19.13 11.72 1.88
CA ALA A 217 19.46 12.43 3.11
C ALA A 217 20.95 12.21 3.42
N GLU A 218 21.67 13.30 3.65
CA GLU A 218 23.10 13.29 4.01
C GLU A 218 23.30 13.20 5.53
N LEU A 219 22.20 13.28 6.29
CA LEU A 219 22.15 13.20 7.74
C LEU A 219 20.77 12.74 8.19
N THR A 220 20.71 11.90 9.22
CA THR A 220 19.47 11.55 9.90
C THR A 220 19.51 11.92 11.37
N LEU A 221 18.47 12.60 11.86
CA LEU A 221 18.28 12.92 13.27
C LEU A 221 17.18 12.03 13.85
N MET A 222 17.52 11.24 14.86
CA MET A 222 16.61 10.40 15.63
C MET A 222 16.17 11.17 16.88
N LEU A 223 14.94 11.68 16.88
CA LEU A 223 14.43 12.67 17.83
C LEU A 223 13.81 12.06 19.09
N GLY A 224 14.41 10.99 19.62
CA GLY A 224 14.00 10.35 20.87
C GLY A 224 12.90 9.31 20.73
N ASP A 225 12.58 8.67 21.86
CA ASP A 225 11.55 7.67 22.01
C ASP A 225 11.68 6.51 21.00
N MET A 226 12.89 6.00 20.87
CA MET A 226 13.26 4.92 19.96
C MET A 226 12.63 3.58 20.37
N VAL A 227 12.54 3.32 21.68
CA VAL A 227 11.93 2.09 22.21
C VAL A 227 10.76 2.44 23.10
N HIS A 228 9.72 1.61 23.09
CA HIS A 228 8.53 1.89 23.91
C HIS A 228 8.79 1.70 25.41
N ILE A 229 9.54 0.66 25.78
CA ILE A 229 9.86 0.29 27.16
C ILE A 229 11.38 0.34 27.37
N LYS A 230 11.83 1.25 28.24
CA LYS A 230 13.26 1.47 28.54
C LYS A 230 14.06 0.26 29.05
N THR A 231 13.38 -0.80 29.50
CA THR A 231 14.01 -2.04 29.97
C THR A 231 13.97 -3.17 28.94
N ASP A 232 13.38 -2.94 27.76
CA ASP A 232 13.30 -3.94 26.70
C ASP A 232 14.60 -3.96 25.89
N LEU A 233 15.55 -4.79 26.35
CA LEU A 233 16.84 -4.97 25.69
C LEU A 233 16.70 -5.49 24.25
N LYS A 234 15.67 -6.31 23.98
CA LYS A 234 15.41 -6.83 22.63
C LYS A 234 15.03 -5.70 21.68
N ALA A 235 14.22 -4.74 22.14
CA ALA A 235 13.89 -3.55 21.37
C ALA A 235 15.11 -2.67 21.09
N TYR A 236 15.98 -2.47 22.09
CA TYR A 236 17.23 -1.75 21.89
C TYR A 236 18.15 -2.42 20.87
N GLU A 237 18.39 -3.73 21.01
CA GLU A 237 19.22 -4.48 20.06
C GLU A 237 18.65 -4.41 18.64
N ALA A 238 17.34 -4.60 18.49
CA ALA A 238 16.70 -4.49 17.18
C ALA A 238 16.83 -3.08 16.59
N MET A 239 16.66 -2.02 17.40
CA MET A 239 16.85 -0.65 16.94
C MET A 239 18.29 -0.40 16.50
N LEU A 240 19.28 -0.86 17.27
CA LEU A 240 20.70 -0.75 16.93
C LEU A 240 21.05 -1.50 15.64
N GLU A 241 20.38 -2.60 15.32
CA GLU A 241 20.56 -3.26 14.03
C GLU A 241 19.87 -2.52 12.89
N LEU A 242 18.67 -1.96 13.11
CA LEU A 242 17.93 -1.25 12.07
C LEU A 242 18.62 0.03 11.61
N VAL A 243 19.11 0.84 12.55
CA VAL A 243 19.79 2.12 12.25
C VAL A 243 21.09 1.94 11.47
N LYS A 244 21.74 0.77 11.53
CA LYS A 244 22.89 0.45 10.67
C LYS A 244 22.52 0.40 9.19
N GLY A 245 21.23 0.33 8.86
CA GLY A 245 20.75 0.40 7.49
C GLY A 245 20.81 1.80 6.88
N PHE A 246 21.07 2.86 7.64
CA PHE A 246 21.24 4.20 7.07
C PHE A 246 22.54 4.29 6.25
N ASP A 247 22.45 4.81 5.02
CA ASP A 247 23.61 5.01 4.14
C ASP A 247 24.45 6.23 4.56
N ALA A 248 23.83 7.17 5.28
CA ALA A 248 24.43 8.40 5.76
C ALA A 248 24.49 8.43 7.31
N PRO A 249 25.31 9.32 7.91
CA PRO A 249 25.39 9.43 9.36
C PRO A 249 24.03 9.69 10.02
N TYR A 250 23.83 9.08 11.19
CA TYR A 250 22.66 9.31 12.04
C TYR A 250 23.08 9.73 13.45
N HIS A 251 22.28 10.60 14.07
CA HIS A 251 22.51 11.08 15.44
C HIS A 251 21.28 10.90 16.31
N TYR A 252 21.50 10.49 17.55
CA TYR A 252 20.46 10.29 18.54
C TYR A 252 20.26 11.52 19.42
N VAL A 253 19.00 11.81 19.67
CA VAL A 253 18.52 12.62 20.78
C VAL A 253 17.78 11.67 21.72
N ARG A 254 17.94 11.84 23.04
CA ARG A 254 17.16 11.08 24.02
C ARG A 254 15.78 11.70 24.17
N GLY A 255 14.75 10.86 24.11
CA GLY A 255 13.39 11.15 24.53
C GLY A 255 13.16 10.75 25.99
N ASN A 256 11.90 10.78 26.42
CA ASN A 256 11.52 10.43 27.79
C ASN A 256 11.38 8.92 28.03
N HIS A 257 11.31 8.12 26.96
CA HIS A 257 11.27 6.65 27.04
C HIS A 257 12.65 5.98 27.06
N GLU A 258 13.75 6.72 26.89
CA GLU A 258 15.14 6.23 27.02
C GLU A 258 15.69 6.27 28.45
#